data_AF-A0A1W9QD53-F1
#
_entry.id   AF-A0A1W9QD53-F1
#
_cell.length_a   1.000
_cell.length_b   1.000
_cell.length_c   1.000
_cell.angle_alpha   90.00
_cell.angle_beta   90.00
_cell.angle_gamma   90.00
#
_symmetry.space_group_name_H-M   'P 1'
#
loop_
_entity.id
_entity.type
_entity.pdbx_description
1 polymer ?
#
loop_
_entity_poly.entity_id
_entity_poly.type
_entity_poly.pdbx_seq_one_letter_code
_entity_poly.pdbx_strand_id
1 'polypeptide(L)'
;MGTLRVRFESRTAFLKTVSSGALLLGFVVSCGEPGPGAGDAEDGRDDSDAEPAAQLEDALKETRPAFELAAPEEFYRLDLRRTGDRVELQALERVELPFIPTPALSPEFMVVGMLGDDVISAVPVAFPTTLRASSLQEGALVHAESEVEEPRTTVYLSLPSELESLQILAPGGEVVFETTDLPPKAAKRTARPPEPGTKTQAISREQLAFRYAHIRFLAPGDESKLDPALLADPSIPGSAQIVMPSSSTDEVLAAGLARVAPGLLSSVSTIAVVQWPSGHPYASSILGIALGPELVLNADLFHDKDEMVLTVVHEIAHNFTFLCNAGGKNSGFSPQDWPSHVSDAARVLLQRFQLASGLDAVFQGLHESGIPEGWTMPYTLDQTTWTALSLADAQAGGFASPYGSVNPWEDIAEYVGSVQAPTPTTPGICPSLKGVSELPENLSIPYAKLTLLRGLGALDADAFKACAGSITTARSEGIHFPQIEFTGDLKAGTLTLNGGGPGFAIYGAGPNTYEMLIEFPLREKGATPLGIHRFDSVWALNFGDGNARVLLGHEDNFRVRASDRGMVVVTEASSQRVSGFVFGLVLQNAGGIPTDYMPFGTFLVR
;
A
#
# COMPACT_ATOMS: atom_id res chain seq x y z
N MET A 1 42.93 37.54 10.41
CA MET A 1 42.10 36.31 10.53
C MET A 1 41.26 36.25 9.27
N GLY A 2 41.57 35.26 8.43
CA GLY A 2 41.40 35.33 6.97
C GLY A 2 40.01 34.96 6.48
N THR A 3 39.51 35.81 5.59
CA THR A 3 38.34 35.60 4.74
C THR A 3 38.78 34.77 3.53
N LEU A 4 38.21 33.59 3.31
CA LEU A 4 38.39 32.84 2.06
C LEU A 4 37.16 33.08 1.18
N ARG A 5 37.33 33.94 0.17
CA ARG A 5 36.38 34.09 -0.95
C ARG A 5 36.78 33.10 -2.04
N VAL A 6 35.82 32.30 -2.46
CA VAL A 6 35.92 31.41 -3.63
C VAL A 6 35.91 32.28 -4.90
N ARG A 7 36.87 32.01 -5.79
CA ARG A 7 36.93 32.54 -7.15
C ARG A 7 37.35 31.39 -8.06
N PHE A 8 36.47 30.97 -8.97
CA PHE A 8 36.89 30.25 -10.17
C PHE A 8 36.21 30.88 -11.37
N GLU A 9 37.04 31.51 -12.20
CA GLU A 9 36.67 32.08 -13.48
C GLU A 9 36.55 30.96 -14.52
N SER A 10 35.53 31.11 -15.36
CA SER A 10 35.21 30.28 -16.53
C SER A 10 36.31 30.31 -17.58
N ARG A 11 36.34 29.27 -18.44
CA ARG A 11 36.31 29.49 -19.90
C ARG A 11 35.98 28.22 -20.72
N THR A 12 34.85 28.31 -21.43
CA THR A 12 34.57 27.94 -22.85
C THR A 12 34.83 26.50 -23.34
N ALA A 13 34.03 25.87 -24.21
CA ALA A 13 32.78 26.18 -24.89
C ALA A 13 32.39 24.94 -25.72
N PHE A 14 31.10 24.66 -25.93
CA PHE A 14 30.55 24.45 -27.28
C PHE A 14 29.01 24.59 -27.27
N LEU A 15 28.52 25.39 -28.22
CA LEU A 15 27.14 25.77 -28.45
C LEU A 15 26.40 24.72 -29.28
N LYS A 16 25.10 24.50 -28.97
CA LYS A 16 24.05 24.59 -30.00
C LYS A 16 22.69 24.91 -29.38
N THR A 17 22.25 26.14 -29.64
CA THR A 17 20.93 26.70 -29.40
C THR A 17 19.95 26.19 -30.46
N VAL A 18 18.74 25.81 -30.06
CA VAL A 18 17.52 26.02 -30.88
C VAL A 18 16.48 26.65 -29.99
N SER A 19 16.31 27.95 -30.17
CA SER A 19 15.16 28.74 -29.74
C SER A 19 13.98 28.48 -30.67
N SER A 20 12.79 28.31 -30.14
CA SER A 20 11.53 28.59 -30.85
C SER A 20 10.47 28.97 -29.83
N GLY A 21 10.16 30.27 -29.76
CA GLY A 21 8.91 30.78 -29.23
C GLY A 21 7.78 30.71 -30.26
N ALA A 22 6.67 31.37 -29.89
CA ALA A 22 5.36 31.46 -30.55
C ALA A 22 4.36 30.37 -30.10
N LEU A 23 3.09 30.65 -29.80
CA LEU A 23 2.24 31.76 -30.22
C LEU A 23 1.05 31.88 -29.23
N LEU A 24 0.81 33.07 -28.66
CA LEU A 24 -0.47 33.41 -28.03
C LEU A 24 -1.50 33.64 -29.15
N LEU A 25 -2.54 32.80 -29.22
CA LEU A 25 -3.75 33.07 -29.99
C LEU A 25 -4.86 33.40 -29.00
N GLY A 26 -5.09 34.70 -28.80
CA GLY A 26 -6.29 35.21 -28.15
C GLY A 26 -7.45 35.20 -29.14
N PHE A 27 -8.52 34.48 -28.82
CA PHE A 27 -9.81 34.66 -29.47
C PHE A 27 -10.62 35.68 -28.67
N VAL A 28 -10.75 36.88 -29.23
CA VAL A 28 -11.76 37.87 -28.83
C VAL A 28 -12.97 37.62 -29.71
N VAL A 29 -14.05 37.10 -29.13
CA VAL A 29 -15.37 37.06 -29.79
C VAL A 29 -16.05 38.40 -29.49
N SER A 30 -16.10 39.25 -30.50
CA SER A 30 -16.88 40.50 -30.48
C SER A 30 -18.26 40.20 -31.09
N CYS A 31 -19.32 40.41 -30.31
CA CYS A 31 -20.69 40.40 -30.81
C CYS A 31 -20.99 41.73 -31.50
N GLY A 32 -21.16 41.70 -32.82
CA GLY A 32 -21.72 42.78 -33.63
C GLY A 32 -23.16 42.48 -34.03
N GLU A 33 -24.03 43.47 -33.83
CA GLU A 33 -25.46 43.49 -34.14
C GLU A 33 -25.82 43.38 -35.65
N PRO A 34 -27.10 43.11 -35.99
CA PRO A 34 -27.50 42.52 -37.27
C PRO A 34 -27.86 43.55 -38.34
N GLY A 35 -27.71 43.16 -39.61
CA GLY A 35 -28.21 43.93 -40.75
C GLY A 35 -28.51 43.04 -41.96
N PRO A 36 -29.52 43.40 -42.78
CA PRO A 36 -30.39 42.45 -43.47
C PRO A 36 -30.03 42.26 -44.95
N GLY A 37 -30.37 41.11 -45.52
CA GLY A 37 -30.21 40.91 -46.96
C GLY A 37 -30.77 39.57 -47.43
N ALA A 38 -31.94 39.66 -48.07
CA ALA A 38 -32.66 38.58 -48.74
C ALA A 38 -31.87 37.95 -49.90
N GLY A 39 -32.20 36.70 -50.23
CA GLY A 39 -31.78 36.04 -51.46
C GLY A 39 -32.28 34.59 -51.52
N ASP A 40 -33.33 34.40 -52.30
CA ASP A 40 -34.10 33.16 -52.54
C ASP A 40 -33.33 32.00 -53.20
N ALA A 41 -33.95 30.81 -53.08
CA ALA A 41 -33.87 29.62 -53.95
C ALA A 41 -32.55 28.80 -53.91
N GLU A 42 -32.54 27.47 -53.90
CA GLU A 42 -33.53 26.48 -54.36
C GLU A 42 -33.23 25.10 -53.74
N ASP A 43 -34.32 24.35 -53.61
CA ASP A 43 -34.52 22.91 -53.42
C ASP A 43 -33.32 21.95 -53.57
N GLY A 44 -33.09 21.15 -52.53
CA GLY A 44 -32.13 20.06 -52.51
C GLY A 44 -32.35 19.15 -51.31
N ARG A 45 -33.51 18.50 -51.25
CA ARG A 45 -33.75 17.36 -50.37
C ARG A 45 -32.83 16.21 -50.81
N ASP A 46 -31.91 15.81 -49.95
CA ASP A 46 -31.46 14.44 -49.90
C ASP A 46 -31.36 14.02 -48.43
N ASP A 47 -32.05 12.92 -48.13
CA ASP A 47 -32.24 12.34 -46.82
C ASP A 47 -30.94 11.69 -46.35
N SER A 48 -30.37 12.14 -45.23
CA SER A 48 -29.45 11.30 -44.44
C SER A 48 -29.47 11.68 -42.96
N ASP A 49 -30.65 11.56 -42.34
CA ASP A 49 -30.77 11.31 -40.91
C ASP A 49 -30.45 9.82 -40.66
N ALA A 50 -29.20 9.51 -40.33
CA ALA A 50 -28.82 8.23 -39.73
C ALA A 50 -27.51 8.34 -38.92
N GLU A 51 -27.69 8.53 -37.61
CA GLU A 51 -26.88 8.06 -36.47
C GLU A 51 -25.35 8.24 -36.46
N PRO A 52 -24.86 9.30 -35.78
CA PRO A 52 -23.50 9.31 -35.20
C PRO A 52 -23.40 8.41 -33.95
N ALA A 53 -24.53 7.95 -33.39
CA ALA A 53 -24.58 7.17 -32.16
C ALA A 53 -24.16 5.69 -32.36
N ALA A 54 -24.51 5.08 -33.49
CA ALA A 54 -24.14 3.70 -33.79
C ALA A 54 -22.63 3.53 -34.06
N GLN A 55 -21.98 4.54 -34.67
CA GLN A 55 -20.54 4.50 -34.92
C GLN A 55 -19.69 4.73 -33.65
N LEU A 56 -20.25 5.39 -32.63
CA LEU A 56 -19.58 5.56 -31.33
C LEU A 56 -19.73 4.30 -30.45
N GLU A 57 -20.85 3.57 -30.54
CA GLU A 57 -21.02 2.28 -29.86
C GLU A 57 -20.12 1.18 -30.44
N ASP A 58 -19.88 1.17 -31.76
CA ASP A 58 -18.98 0.20 -32.38
C ASP A 58 -17.49 0.54 -32.14
N ALA A 59 -17.13 1.82 -32.02
CA ALA A 59 -15.78 2.23 -31.61
C ALA A 59 -15.49 1.97 -30.11
N LEU A 60 -16.52 1.93 -29.26
CA LEU A 60 -16.40 1.62 -27.82
C LEU A 60 -16.45 0.12 -27.51
N LYS A 61 -16.75 -0.75 -28.48
CA LYS A 61 -16.74 -2.22 -28.30
C LYS A 61 -15.37 -2.87 -28.47
N GLU A 62 -14.36 -2.18 -29.00
CA GLU A 62 -13.06 -2.79 -29.36
C GLU A 62 -11.83 -2.35 -28.53
N THR A 63 -11.99 -1.66 -27.40
CA THR A 63 -10.85 -1.27 -26.54
C THR A 63 -10.95 -1.70 -25.07
N ARG A 64 -11.85 -2.62 -24.74
CA ARG A 64 -11.74 -3.36 -23.48
C ARG A 64 -10.86 -4.59 -23.75
N PRO A 65 -9.68 -4.74 -23.12
CA PRO A 65 -9.03 -6.03 -23.15
C PRO A 65 -10.06 -7.04 -22.64
N ALA A 66 -10.28 -8.11 -23.40
CA ALA A 66 -11.03 -9.24 -22.87
C ALA A 66 -10.29 -9.65 -21.59
N PHE A 67 -10.91 -9.43 -20.43
CA PHE A 67 -10.49 -10.13 -19.24
C PHE A 67 -10.84 -11.58 -19.53
N GLU A 68 -9.88 -12.32 -20.09
CA GLU A 68 -9.87 -13.77 -19.93
C GLU A 68 -9.87 -13.97 -18.42
N LEU A 69 -11.04 -14.33 -17.88
CA LEU A 69 -11.11 -14.93 -16.56
C LEU A 69 -10.09 -16.06 -16.60
N ALA A 70 -9.08 -16.00 -15.73
CA ALA A 70 -8.11 -17.07 -15.59
C ALA A 70 -8.87 -18.39 -15.57
N ALA A 71 -8.34 -19.41 -16.25
CA ALA A 71 -8.94 -20.74 -16.22
C ALA A 71 -9.22 -21.09 -14.75
N PRO A 72 -10.42 -21.60 -14.42
CA PRO A 72 -10.78 -21.88 -13.04
C PRO A 72 -9.69 -22.74 -12.40
N GLU A 73 -9.08 -22.19 -11.36
CA GLU A 73 -8.07 -22.91 -10.60
C GLU A 73 -8.78 -23.78 -9.57
N GLU A 74 -8.25 -24.98 -9.36
CA GLU A 74 -8.76 -25.87 -8.35
C GLU A 74 -8.14 -25.51 -6.99
N PHE A 75 -8.96 -25.51 -5.94
CA PHE A 75 -8.53 -25.35 -4.56
C PHE A 75 -9.08 -26.47 -3.69
N TYR A 76 -8.37 -26.77 -2.59
CA TYR A 76 -9.01 -27.34 -1.42
C TYR A 76 -9.63 -26.21 -0.61
N ARG A 77 -10.95 -26.26 -0.43
CA ARG A 77 -11.67 -25.44 0.55
C ARG A 77 -11.69 -26.19 1.87
N LEU A 78 -11.14 -25.57 2.91
CA LEU A 78 -11.13 -26.06 4.27
C LEU A 78 -12.03 -25.18 5.11
N ASP A 79 -13.12 -25.75 5.63
CA ASP A 79 -13.89 -25.12 6.68
C ASP A 79 -13.34 -25.59 8.03
N LEU A 80 -12.82 -24.66 8.81
CA LEU A 80 -12.13 -24.90 10.07
C LEU A 80 -12.94 -24.35 11.24
N ARG A 81 -12.88 -25.03 12.39
CA ARG A 81 -13.44 -24.57 13.67
C ARG A 81 -12.36 -24.58 14.74
N ARG A 82 -12.30 -23.53 15.56
CA ARG A 82 -11.42 -23.48 16.73
C ARG A 82 -12.17 -23.90 17.99
N THR A 83 -11.55 -24.73 18.81
CA THR A 83 -12.08 -25.15 20.13
C THR A 83 -10.95 -25.12 21.14
N GLY A 84 -10.83 -24.00 21.86
CA GLY A 84 -9.67 -23.70 22.70
C GLY A 84 -8.40 -23.51 21.85
N ASP A 85 -7.35 -24.26 22.15
CA ASP A 85 -6.08 -24.24 21.42
C ASP A 85 -6.03 -25.24 20.25
N ARG A 86 -7.16 -25.91 19.97
CA ARG A 86 -7.26 -26.89 18.88
C ARG A 86 -8.01 -26.31 17.69
N VAL A 87 -7.59 -26.74 16.51
CA VAL A 87 -8.30 -26.53 15.25
C VAL A 87 -8.86 -27.84 14.76
N GLU A 88 -10.13 -27.84 14.44
CA GLU A 88 -10.87 -28.96 13.90
C GLU A 88 -11.25 -28.68 12.45
N LEU A 89 -10.89 -29.57 11.54
CA LEU A 89 -11.38 -29.57 10.17
C LEU A 89 -12.86 -30.00 10.16
N GLN A 90 -13.77 -29.11 9.78
CA GLN A 90 -15.20 -29.37 9.69
C GLN A 90 -15.58 -29.92 8.31
N ALA A 91 -15.00 -29.35 7.26
CA ALA A 91 -15.17 -29.81 5.89
C ALA A 91 -13.89 -29.59 5.10
N LEU A 92 -13.61 -30.52 4.19
CA LEU A 92 -12.54 -30.42 3.21
C LEU A 92 -13.13 -30.83 1.86
N GLU A 93 -13.21 -29.86 0.96
CA GLU A 93 -13.84 -30.02 -0.34
C GLU A 93 -12.90 -29.54 -1.43
N ARG A 94 -12.96 -30.15 -2.61
CA ARG A 94 -12.31 -29.62 -3.81
C ARG A 94 -13.28 -28.71 -4.54
N VAL A 95 -12.85 -27.48 -4.82
CA VAL A 95 -13.67 -26.46 -5.47
C VAL A 95 -12.91 -25.86 -6.65
N GLU A 96 -13.64 -25.50 -7.69
CA GLU A 96 -13.13 -24.66 -8.78
C GLU A 96 -13.62 -23.24 -8.55
N LEU A 97 -12.69 -22.29 -8.48
CA LEU A 97 -13.03 -20.89 -8.29
C LEU A 97 -12.53 -20.05 -9.47
N PRO A 98 -13.32 -19.07 -9.93
CA PRO A 98 -12.90 -18.13 -10.98
C PRO A 98 -11.92 -17.06 -10.46
N PHE A 99 -11.61 -17.07 -9.15
CA PHE A 99 -10.69 -16.15 -8.50
C PHE A 99 -10.05 -16.79 -7.26
N ILE A 100 -8.87 -16.31 -6.90
CA ILE A 100 -8.08 -16.80 -5.75
C ILE A 100 -8.56 -16.08 -4.48
N PRO A 101 -9.07 -16.79 -3.46
CA PRO A 101 -9.50 -16.15 -2.21
C PRO A 101 -8.31 -15.57 -1.44
N THR A 102 -8.44 -14.33 -0.96
CA THR A 102 -7.36 -13.67 -0.22
C THR A 102 -7.16 -14.35 1.14
N PRO A 103 -5.93 -14.74 1.51
CA PRO A 103 -5.65 -15.32 2.81
C PRO A 103 -5.97 -14.35 3.97
N ALA A 104 -6.15 -14.91 5.17
CA ALA A 104 -6.34 -14.09 6.36
C ALA A 104 -5.05 -13.30 6.69
N LEU A 105 -5.20 -12.02 7.02
CA LEU A 105 -4.10 -11.07 7.20
C LEU A 105 -3.41 -11.14 8.59
N SER A 106 -3.78 -12.08 9.46
CA SER A 106 -3.17 -12.29 10.79
C SER A 106 -3.23 -13.79 11.15
N PRO A 107 -2.21 -14.60 10.82
CA PRO A 107 -2.26 -16.04 11.06
C PRO A 107 -2.19 -16.37 12.54
N GLU A 108 -3.23 -17.03 13.06
CA GLU A 108 -3.17 -17.81 14.29
C GLU A 108 -2.68 -19.24 14.02
N PHE A 109 -2.95 -19.77 12.82
CA PHE A 109 -2.53 -21.10 12.40
C PHE A 109 -2.06 -21.04 10.94
N MET A 110 -1.47 -22.12 10.45
CA MET A 110 -1.11 -22.26 9.04
C MET A 110 -1.63 -23.60 8.51
N VAL A 111 -2.37 -23.57 7.41
CA VAL A 111 -2.67 -24.78 6.64
C VAL A 111 -1.53 -24.99 5.67
N VAL A 112 -0.86 -26.12 5.77
CA VAL A 112 0.21 -26.52 4.86
C VAL A 112 -0.19 -27.75 4.08
N GLY A 113 0.11 -27.70 2.80
CA GLY A 113 -0.01 -28.77 1.85
C GLY A 113 1.33 -29.44 1.62
N MET A 114 1.41 -30.75 1.80
CA MET A 114 2.65 -31.51 1.73
C MET A 114 2.69 -32.44 0.53
N LEU A 115 3.89 -32.63 -0.04
CA LEU A 115 4.27 -33.73 -0.93
C LEU A 115 5.49 -34.41 -0.31
N GLY A 116 5.31 -35.60 0.28
CA GLY A 116 6.30 -36.18 1.17
C GLY A 116 6.61 -35.25 2.36
N ASP A 117 7.88 -34.87 2.49
CA ASP A 117 8.35 -33.93 3.53
C ASP A 117 8.40 -32.48 3.03
N ASP A 118 8.11 -32.23 1.74
CA ASP A 118 8.17 -30.91 1.13
C ASP A 118 6.83 -30.18 1.28
N VAL A 119 6.87 -28.93 1.76
CA VAL A 119 5.70 -28.05 1.75
C VAL A 119 5.55 -27.45 0.36
N ILE A 120 4.44 -27.75 -0.31
CA ILE A 120 4.15 -27.30 -1.68
C ILE A 120 3.11 -26.18 -1.73
N SER A 121 2.36 -25.97 -0.64
CA SER A 121 1.44 -24.85 -0.50
C SER A 121 1.27 -24.52 0.99
N ALA A 122 1.12 -23.24 1.32
CA ALA A 122 0.90 -22.81 2.69
C ALA A 122 -0.03 -21.59 2.71
N VAL A 123 -1.04 -21.63 3.57
CA VAL A 123 -2.04 -20.57 3.69
C VAL A 123 -2.25 -20.20 5.16
N PRO A 124 -2.08 -18.92 5.53
CA PRO A 124 -2.35 -18.46 6.89
C PRO A 124 -3.83 -18.58 7.23
N VAL A 125 -4.11 -18.95 8.48
CA VAL A 125 -5.46 -19.16 9.02
C VAL A 125 -5.66 -18.26 10.23
N ALA A 126 -6.76 -17.50 10.24
CA ALA A 126 -7.18 -16.69 11.39
C ALA A 126 -8.61 -17.04 11.77
N PHE A 127 -8.90 -17.03 13.07
CA PHE A 127 -10.24 -17.23 13.60
C PHE A 127 -10.79 -15.94 14.21
N PRO A 128 -12.03 -15.52 13.86
CA PRO A 128 -12.65 -14.38 14.51
C PRO A 128 -13.01 -14.73 15.96
N THR A 129 -12.34 -14.11 16.92
CA THR A 129 -12.55 -14.36 18.37
C THR A 129 -13.65 -13.49 18.97
N THR A 130 -13.93 -12.34 18.35
CA THR A 130 -14.94 -11.39 18.81
C THR A 130 -15.93 -11.06 17.70
N LEU A 131 -17.22 -11.13 18.02
CA LEU A 131 -18.29 -10.62 17.18
C LEU A 131 -18.74 -9.29 17.78
N ARG A 132 -18.56 -8.21 17.01
CA ARG A 132 -19.04 -6.89 17.39
C ARG A 132 -20.38 -6.66 16.73
N ALA A 133 -21.45 -6.87 17.49
CA ALA A 133 -22.79 -6.49 17.09
C ALA A 133 -23.05 -5.04 17.50
N SER A 134 -23.32 -4.20 16.51
CA SER A 134 -23.69 -2.81 16.75
C SER A 134 -25.21 -2.70 16.70
N SER A 135 -25.83 -2.24 17.78
CA SER A 135 -27.28 -1.99 17.83
C SER A 135 -27.57 -0.58 18.33
N LEU A 136 -28.70 -0.04 17.89
CA LEU A 136 -29.20 1.26 18.33
C LEU A 136 -30.19 1.05 19.47
N GLN A 137 -29.80 1.42 20.69
CA GLN A 137 -30.70 1.57 21.83
C GLN A 137 -30.74 3.04 22.24
N GLU A 138 -31.93 3.64 22.21
CA GLU A 138 -32.19 5.02 22.66
C GLU A 138 -31.32 6.10 21.98
N GLY A 139 -30.94 5.89 20.72
CA GLY A 139 -30.14 6.85 19.96
C GLY A 139 -28.64 6.81 20.26
N ALA A 140 -28.17 5.88 21.11
CA ALA A 140 -26.76 5.59 21.30
C ALA A 140 -26.37 4.29 20.57
N LEU A 141 -25.18 4.29 19.96
CA LEU A 141 -24.58 3.08 19.42
C LEU A 141 -24.08 2.23 20.60
N VAL A 142 -24.78 1.14 20.87
CA VAL A 142 -24.33 0.14 21.85
C VAL A 142 -23.59 -0.92 21.08
N HIS A 143 -22.28 -1.02 21.32
CA HIS A 143 -21.50 -2.17 20.87
C HIS A 143 -21.70 -3.28 21.88
N ALA A 144 -22.37 -4.33 21.45
CA ALA A 144 -22.30 -5.61 22.12
C ALA A 144 -21.13 -6.36 21.50
N GLU A 145 -20.03 -6.45 22.25
CA GLU A 145 -18.99 -7.42 21.96
C GLU A 145 -19.42 -8.74 22.60
N SER A 146 -19.46 -9.79 21.79
CA SER A 146 -19.67 -11.14 22.27
C SER A 146 -18.48 -11.97 21.82
N GLU A 147 -17.89 -12.71 22.74
CA GLU A 147 -16.90 -13.71 22.40
C GLU A 147 -17.56 -14.77 21.51
N VAL A 148 -16.87 -15.15 20.44
CA VAL A 148 -17.34 -16.23 19.58
C VAL A 148 -16.92 -17.53 20.24
N GLU A 149 -17.88 -18.24 20.84
CA GLU A 149 -17.61 -19.51 21.54
C GLU A 149 -17.03 -20.60 20.61
N GLU A 150 -17.44 -20.58 19.34
CA GLU A 150 -16.93 -21.49 18.30
C GLU A 150 -16.48 -20.72 17.06
N PRO A 151 -15.28 -20.12 17.07
CA PRO A 151 -14.76 -19.41 15.91
C PRO A 151 -14.65 -20.34 14.71
N ARG A 152 -15.11 -19.88 13.54
CA ARG A 152 -15.02 -20.62 12.28
C ARG A 152 -14.36 -19.76 11.22
N THR A 153 -13.63 -20.41 10.33
CA THR A 153 -12.99 -19.74 9.18
C THR A 153 -12.95 -20.69 8.00
N THR A 154 -12.89 -20.14 6.79
CA THR A 154 -12.74 -20.91 5.56
C THR A 154 -11.44 -20.49 4.89
N VAL A 155 -10.61 -21.46 4.55
CA VAL A 155 -9.35 -21.23 3.85
C VAL A 155 -9.26 -22.05 2.58
N TYR A 156 -8.53 -21.52 1.60
CA TYR A 156 -8.42 -22.11 0.28
C TYR A 156 -6.95 -22.39 -0.01
N LEU A 157 -6.60 -23.66 -0.06
CA LEU A 157 -5.26 -24.13 -0.36
C LEU A 157 -5.17 -24.46 -1.86
N SER A 158 -4.20 -23.88 -2.57
CA SER A 158 -4.00 -24.19 -3.98
C SER A 158 -3.71 -25.68 -4.16
N LEU A 159 -4.14 -26.26 -5.29
CA LEU A 159 -4.00 -27.68 -5.62
C LEU A 159 -2.83 -27.93 -6.59
N PRO A 160 -1.59 -28.12 -6.12
CA PRO A 160 -0.64 -28.89 -6.92
C PRO A 160 -1.22 -30.28 -7.14
N SER A 161 -1.01 -30.84 -8.33
CA SER A 161 -1.53 -32.16 -8.69
C SER A 161 -1.03 -33.31 -7.81
N GLU A 162 -0.07 -33.02 -6.93
CA GLU A 162 0.78 -33.94 -6.20
C GLU A 162 0.60 -33.81 -4.67
N LEU A 163 -0.45 -33.14 -4.18
CA LEU A 163 -0.67 -33.05 -2.72
C LEU A 163 -0.91 -34.44 -2.10
N GLU A 164 -0.09 -34.81 -1.13
CA GLU A 164 -0.16 -36.10 -0.43
C GLU A 164 -0.83 -35.99 0.95
N SER A 165 -0.57 -34.89 1.67
CA SER A 165 -1.18 -34.64 2.97
C SER A 165 -1.46 -33.16 3.19
N LEU A 166 -2.31 -32.88 4.17
CA LEU A 166 -2.59 -31.56 4.65
C LEU A 166 -2.38 -31.53 6.16
N GLN A 167 -1.64 -30.54 6.63
CA GLN A 167 -1.41 -30.31 8.05
C GLN A 167 -1.92 -28.91 8.43
N ILE A 168 -2.38 -28.77 9.66
CA ILE A 168 -2.64 -27.46 10.29
C ILE A 168 -1.64 -27.29 11.41
N LEU A 169 -0.96 -26.16 11.41
CA LEU A 169 0.13 -25.84 12.31
C LEU A 169 -0.28 -24.71 13.25
N ALA A 170 0.05 -24.84 14.53
CA ALA A 170 -0.04 -23.71 15.46
C ALA A 170 1.15 -22.74 15.28
N PRO A 171 1.15 -21.55 15.91
CA PRO A 171 2.23 -20.57 15.77
C PRO A 171 3.62 -21.12 16.15
N GLY A 172 3.66 -22.10 17.05
CA GLY A 172 4.88 -22.79 17.45
C GLY A 172 5.50 -23.69 16.38
N GLY A 173 4.77 -24.00 15.30
CA GLY A 173 5.15 -25.00 14.29
C GLY A 173 4.72 -26.43 14.65
N GLU A 174 3.99 -26.62 15.75
CA GLU A 174 3.41 -27.92 16.11
C GLU A 174 2.24 -28.26 15.18
N VAL A 175 2.21 -29.52 14.72
CA VAL A 175 1.10 -30.06 13.94
C VAL A 175 -0.09 -30.30 14.87
N VAL A 176 -1.14 -29.49 14.73
CA VAL A 176 -2.38 -29.62 15.53
C VAL A 176 -3.44 -30.46 14.83
N PHE A 177 -3.32 -30.62 13.51
CA PHE A 177 -4.16 -31.49 12.70
C PHE A 177 -3.37 -32.01 11.51
N GLU A 178 -3.60 -33.25 11.13
CA GLU A 178 -3.04 -33.84 9.92
C GLU A 178 -4.08 -34.76 9.28
N THR A 179 -4.25 -34.66 7.97
CA THR A 179 -5.03 -35.60 7.19
C THR A 179 -4.31 -35.99 5.92
N THR A 180 -4.35 -37.29 5.61
CA THR A 180 -4.01 -37.85 4.29
C THR A 180 -5.27 -38.26 3.54
N ASP A 181 -6.45 -38.16 4.17
CA ASP A 181 -7.75 -38.40 3.56
C ASP A 181 -8.21 -37.13 2.82
N LEU A 182 -7.43 -36.79 1.80
CA LEU A 182 -7.74 -35.68 0.91
C LEU A 182 -8.86 -36.13 -0.05
N PRO A 183 -9.84 -35.26 -0.38
CA PRO A 183 -10.86 -35.52 -1.39
C PRO A 183 -10.20 -36.10 -2.63
N PRO A 184 -10.56 -37.33 -3.04
CA PRO A 184 -9.73 -38.11 -3.94
C PRO A 184 -9.56 -37.43 -5.31
N LYS A 185 -8.32 -37.37 -5.81
CA LYS A 185 -8.10 -37.63 -7.24
C LYS A 185 -8.29 -39.13 -7.46
N ALA A 186 -8.81 -39.54 -8.62
CA ALA A 186 -8.94 -40.96 -8.96
C ALA A 186 -7.63 -41.73 -8.61
N ALA A 187 -7.76 -42.75 -7.76
CA ALA A 187 -6.75 -43.29 -6.81
C ALA A 187 -5.46 -43.93 -7.41
N LYS A 188 -4.33 -44.17 -6.67
CA LYS A 188 -4.15 -45.13 -5.54
C LYS A 188 -2.76 -45.10 -4.78
N ARG A 189 -2.85 -45.22 -3.44
CA ARG A 189 -2.13 -46.06 -2.41
C ARG A 189 -0.82 -45.65 -1.64
N THR A 190 -1.01 -45.30 -0.34
CA THR A 190 -0.52 -45.85 0.99
C THR A 190 0.98 -46.09 1.29
N ALA A 191 1.61 -45.86 2.49
CA ALA A 191 1.26 -45.40 3.88
C ALA A 191 2.53 -45.36 4.82
N ARG A 192 2.52 -44.69 6.02
CA ARG A 192 3.04 -45.11 7.38
C ARG A 192 3.07 -43.92 8.42
N PRO A 193 2.92 -44.10 9.77
CA PRO A 193 2.89 -43.00 10.77
C PRO A 193 4.12 -42.90 11.72
N PRO A 194 4.39 -41.74 12.38
CA PRO A 194 5.30 -41.66 13.54
C PRO A 194 4.65 -41.18 14.87
N GLU A 195 5.35 -41.46 15.98
CA GLU A 195 5.02 -41.14 17.40
C GLU A 195 5.52 -39.75 17.85
N PRO A 196 4.97 -39.15 18.94
CA PRO A 196 5.34 -37.78 19.35
C PRO A 196 6.29 -37.70 20.56
N GLY A 197 7.18 -36.69 20.52
CA GLY A 197 7.63 -35.96 21.71
C GLY A 197 8.99 -35.28 21.57
N THR A 198 9.07 -33.94 21.72
CA THR A 198 9.69 -33.22 22.88
C THR A 198 9.97 -31.72 22.60
N LYS A 199 9.82 -30.94 23.69
CA LYS A 199 10.47 -29.67 24.12
C LYS A 199 10.91 -28.63 23.07
N THR A 200 10.58 -27.37 23.36
CA THR A 200 11.00 -26.15 22.67
C THR A 200 12.53 -26.06 22.58
N GLN A 201 13.08 -26.52 21.45
CA GLN A 201 14.45 -26.29 21.00
C GLN A 201 14.54 -24.94 20.27
N ALA A 202 15.76 -24.43 20.10
CA ALA A 202 16.02 -23.36 19.14
C ALA A 202 15.41 -23.72 17.78
N ILE A 203 14.84 -22.73 17.09
CA ILE A 203 14.17 -22.94 15.80
C ILE A 203 15.21 -23.49 14.82
N SER A 204 15.04 -24.73 14.37
CA SER A 204 15.91 -25.30 13.34
C SER A 204 15.62 -24.66 11.99
N ARG A 205 16.57 -24.71 11.04
CA ARG A 205 16.34 -24.21 9.68
C ARG A 205 15.14 -24.89 9.02
N GLU A 206 14.94 -26.17 9.27
CA GLU A 206 13.79 -26.92 8.78
C GLU A 206 12.49 -26.37 9.38
N GLN A 207 12.47 -26.03 10.67
CA GLN A 207 11.32 -25.38 11.30
C GLN A 207 11.08 -23.97 10.75
N LEU A 208 12.13 -23.24 10.40
CA LEU A 208 12.03 -21.91 9.79
C LEU A 208 11.47 -22.00 8.36
N ALA A 209 12.05 -22.87 7.54
CA ALA A 209 11.58 -23.16 6.18
C ALA A 209 10.13 -23.67 6.19
N PHE A 210 9.77 -24.48 7.18
CA PHE A 210 8.41 -24.97 7.36
C PHE A 210 7.44 -23.87 7.78
N ARG A 211 7.81 -23.03 8.74
CA ARG A 211 6.99 -21.88 9.21
C ARG A 211 6.76 -20.85 8.11
N TYR A 212 7.73 -20.70 7.21
CA TYR A 212 7.70 -19.74 6.11
C TYR A 212 7.83 -20.45 4.76
N ALA A 213 7.00 -21.48 4.55
CA ALA A 213 7.10 -22.36 3.39
C ALA A 213 6.93 -21.68 2.02
N HIS A 214 6.32 -20.49 1.98
CA HIS A 214 6.26 -19.68 0.76
C HIS A 214 7.58 -18.96 0.44
N ILE A 215 8.53 -18.95 1.38
CA ILE A 215 9.86 -18.37 1.23
C ILE A 215 10.89 -19.48 1.01
N ARG A 216 11.56 -19.41 -0.14
CA ARG A 216 12.69 -20.25 -0.45
C ARG A 216 13.96 -19.72 0.21
N PHE A 217 14.52 -20.47 1.16
CA PHE A 217 15.83 -20.18 1.74
C PHE A 217 16.93 -20.79 0.87
N LEU A 218 17.70 -19.96 0.16
CA LEU A 218 18.79 -20.44 -0.70
C LEU A 218 19.94 -21.05 0.12
N ALA A 219 20.63 -22.00 -0.47
CA ALA A 219 21.79 -22.69 0.10
C ALA A 219 23.03 -22.57 -0.82
N PRO A 220 24.25 -22.86 -0.35
CA PRO A 220 25.43 -22.91 -1.22
C PRO A 220 25.17 -23.81 -2.44
N GLY A 221 25.49 -23.32 -3.64
CA GLY A 221 25.16 -23.96 -4.92
C GLY A 221 23.92 -23.38 -5.61
N ASP A 222 23.12 -22.58 -4.90
CA ASP A 222 21.97 -21.86 -5.47
C ASP A 222 22.35 -20.49 -6.05
N GLU A 223 23.62 -20.13 -6.18
CA GLU A 223 24.06 -18.79 -6.60
C GLU A 223 23.42 -18.35 -7.92
N SER A 224 23.24 -19.29 -8.87
CA SER A 224 22.57 -19.03 -10.16
C SER A 224 21.11 -18.56 -10.07
N LYS A 225 20.51 -18.63 -8.87
CA LYS A 225 19.15 -18.18 -8.58
C LYS A 225 19.10 -16.77 -7.99
N LEU A 226 20.23 -16.18 -7.64
CA LEU A 226 20.29 -14.76 -7.28
C LEU A 226 20.19 -13.91 -8.54
N ASP A 227 19.69 -12.68 -8.37
CA ASP A 227 19.72 -11.68 -9.43
C ASP A 227 21.12 -11.62 -10.09
N PRO A 228 21.23 -11.81 -11.41
CA PRO A 228 22.50 -11.74 -12.12
C PRO A 228 23.24 -10.43 -11.89
N ALA A 229 22.56 -9.30 -11.61
CA ALA A 229 23.19 -8.03 -11.28
C ALA A 229 24.06 -8.11 -10.02
N LEU A 230 23.69 -8.93 -9.02
CA LEU A 230 24.53 -9.18 -7.84
C LEU A 230 25.76 -10.04 -8.14
N LEU A 231 25.66 -10.91 -9.14
CA LEU A 231 26.73 -11.84 -9.52
C LEU A 231 27.66 -11.25 -10.57
N ALA A 232 27.17 -10.32 -11.39
CA ALA A 232 27.79 -9.88 -12.61
C ALA A 232 28.33 -8.45 -12.57
N ASP A 233 28.21 -7.69 -11.46
CA ASP A 233 28.78 -6.35 -11.38
C ASP A 233 30.30 -6.41 -11.64
N PRO A 234 30.77 -6.01 -12.84
CA PRO A 234 32.16 -6.18 -13.22
C PRO A 234 33.05 -5.14 -12.53
N SER A 235 32.46 -4.15 -11.84
CA SER A 235 33.18 -3.17 -11.04
C SER A 235 33.64 -3.72 -9.69
N ILE A 236 33.17 -4.91 -9.29
CA ILE A 236 33.48 -5.48 -7.99
C ILE A 236 34.19 -6.85 -8.11
N PRO A 237 35.42 -7.00 -7.62
CA PRO A 237 36.15 -8.27 -7.69
C PRO A 237 35.54 -9.37 -6.81
N GLY A 238 35.03 -10.42 -7.45
CA GLY A 238 34.52 -11.64 -6.81
C GLY A 238 33.01 -11.60 -6.57
N SER A 239 32.34 -12.73 -6.78
CA SER A 239 30.89 -12.85 -6.59
C SER A 239 30.55 -13.10 -5.11
N ALA A 240 29.38 -12.63 -4.68
CA ALA A 240 28.76 -13.07 -3.43
C ALA A 240 28.68 -14.61 -3.40
N GLN A 241 28.94 -15.21 -2.24
CA GLN A 241 28.77 -16.65 -2.02
C GLN A 241 27.62 -16.88 -1.05
N ILE A 242 26.66 -17.71 -1.43
CA ILE A 242 25.60 -18.10 -0.50
C ILE A 242 26.23 -18.99 0.57
N VAL A 243 26.02 -18.66 1.83
CA VAL A 243 26.50 -19.45 2.96
C VAL A 243 25.32 -20.10 3.68
N MET A 244 25.57 -21.24 4.31
CA MET A 244 24.59 -21.82 5.23
C MET A 244 24.50 -20.92 6.47
N PRO A 245 23.32 -20.40 6.83
CA PRO A 245 23.09 -19.73 8.11
C PRO A 245 23.52 -20.61 9.28
N SER A 246 24.10 -19.99 10.31
CA SER A 246 24.29 -20.65 11.60
C SER A 246 22.95 -20.69 12.36
N SER A 247 22.84 -21.51 13.42
CA SER A 247 21.63 -21.49 14.27
C SER A 247 21.34 -20.10 14.86
N SER A 248 22.37 -19.30 15.16
CA SER A 248 22.19 -17.92 15.62
C SER A 248 21.68 -16.99 14.51
N THR A 249 22.04 -17.27 13.25
CA THR A 249 21.54 -16.54 12.07
C THR A 249 20.07 -16.88 11.86
N ASP A 250 19.69 -18.16 11.94
CA ASP A 250 18.31 -18.62 11.82
C ASP A 250 17.41 -18.03 12.93
N GLU A 251 17.91 -17.90 14.16
CA GLU A 251 17.18 -17.23 15.25
C GLU A 251 16.88 -15.75 14.93
N VAL A 252 17.85 -15.03 14.37
CA VAL A 252 17.70 -13.62 13.98
C VAL A 252 16.71 -13.49 12.81
N LEU A 253 16.83 -14.35 11.79
CA LEU A 253 15.88 -14.42 10.68
C LEU A 253 14.46 -14.71 11.18
N ALA A 254 14.30 -15.70 12.06
CA ALA A 254 13.02 -16.05 12.65
C ALA A 254 12.41 -14.87 13.41
N ALA A 255 13.21 -14.15 14.19
CA ALA A 255 12.79 -12.99 14.96
C ALA A 255 12.41 -11.81 14.06
N GLY A 256 13.15 -11.56 12.98
CA GLY A 256 12.81 -10.57 11.96
C GLY A 256 11.48 -10.90 11.28
N LEU A 257 11.37 -12.09 10.69
CA LEU A 257 10.17 -12.54 9.98
C LEU A 257 8.93 -12.56 10.88
N ALA A 258 9.08 -12.89 12.17
CA ALA A 258 7.97 -12.87 13.14
C ALA A 258 7.46 -11.45 13.47
N ARG A 259 8.23 -10.40 13.19
CA ARG A 259 7.82 -9.00 13.36
C ARG A 259 7.17 -8.40 12.12
N VAL A 260 7.21 -9.10 10.99
CA VAL A 260 6.67 -8.61 9.72
C VAL A 260 5.16 -8.81 9.68
N ALA A 261 4.40 -7.75 9.38
CA ALA A 261 2.98 -7.88 9.08
C ALA A 261 2.73 -8.88 7.94
N PRO A 262 1.69 -9.73 8.00
CA PRO A 262 1.48 -10.78 7.00
C PRO A 262 1.35 -10.27 5.56
N GLY A 263 0.84 -9.05 5.36
CA GLY A 263 0.81 -8.40 4.04
C GLY A 263 2.21 -8.19 3.45
N LEU A 264 3.18 -7.76 4.27
CA LEU A 264 4.58 -7.63 3.87
C LEU A 264 5.21 -8.99 3.61
N LEU A 265 4.95 -9.98 4.46
CA LEU A 265 5.63 -11.26 4.35
C LEU A 265 5.38 -11.98 3.01
N SER A 266 4.25 -11.67 2.37
CA SER A 266 3.90 -12.17 1.03
C SER A 266 4.73 -11.55 -0.11
N SER A 267 5.39 -10.41 0.11
CA SER A 267 6.23 -9.76 -0.90
C SER A 267 7.60 -10.41 -1.09
N VAL A 268 7.94 -11.37 -0.25
CA VAL A 268 9.22 -12.09 -0.28
C VAL A 268 8.97 -13.51 -0.71
N SER A 269 9.69 -13.96 -1.74
CA SER A 269 9.66 -15.36 -2.18
C SER A 269 10.97 -16.09 -1.91
N THR A 270 12.07 -15.35 -1.72
CA THR A 270 13.41 -15.93 -1.61
C THR A 270 14.25 -15.15 -0.61
N ILE A 271 14.96 -15.87 0.27
CA ILE A 271 15.95 -15.31 1.19
C ILE A 271 17.30 -15.98 0.95
N ALA A 272 18.36 -15.19 0.83
CA ALA A 272 19.73 -15.67 0.78
C ALA A 272 20.58 -14.98 1.86
N VAL A 273 21.43 -15.75 2.53
CA VAL A 273 22.48 -15.20 3.38
C VAL A 273 23.80 -15.35 2.63
N VAL A 274 24.45 -14.23 2.35
CA VAL A 274 25.63 -14.19 1.48
C VAL A 274 26.84 -13.68 2.22
N GLN A 275 27.99 -14.28 1.94
CA GLN A 275 29.29 -13.75 2.32
C GLN A 275 29.92 -13.04 1.13
N TRP A 276 30.39 -11.82 1.37
CA TRP A 276 31.05 -11.03 0.35
C TRP A 276 32.57 -11.26 0.39
N PRO A 277 33.27 -11.23 -0.76
CA PRO A 277 34.72 -11.29 -0.78
C PRO A 277 35.36 -10.18 0.06
N SER A 278 36.49 -10.49 0.72
CA SER A 278 37.25 -9.48 1.47
C SER A 278 37.64 -8.31 0.55
N GLY A 279 37.33 -7.08 0.98
CA GLY A 279 37.58 -5.86 0.21
C GLY A 279 36.45 -5.45 -0.73
N HIS A 280 35.38 -6.26 -0.84
CA HIS A 280 34.15 -5.86 -1.50
C HIS A 280 33.48 -4.72 -0.69
N PRO A 281 33.00 -3.63 -1.33
CA PRO A 281 32.38 -2.50 -0.63
C PRO A 281 31.21 -2.94 0.26
N TYR A 282 30.40 -3.89 -0.20
CA TYR A 282 29.24 -4.38 0.55
C TYR A 282 29.58 -5.22 1.78
N ALA A 283 30.77 -5.83 1.84
CA ALA A 283 31.16 -6.73 2.93
C ALA A 283 31.02 -6.07 4.32
N SER A 284 31.25 -4.76 4.40
CA SER A 284 31.21 -4.01 5.66
C SER A 284 30.19 -2.86 5.69
N SER A 285 29.42 -2.64 4.62
CA SER A 285 28.57 -1.44 4.50
C SER A 285 27.10 -1.72 4.22
N ILE A 286 26.76 -2.93 3.79
CA ILE A 286 25.39 -3.29 3.46
C ILE A 286 24.96 -4.47 4.35
N LEU A 287 23.93 -4.23 5.16
CA LEU A 287 23.31 -5.22 6.05
C LEU A 287 22.41 -6.18 5.26
N GLY A 288 21.61 -5.64 4.35
CA GLY A 288 20.73 -6.39 3.46
C GLY A 288 20.43 -5.63 2.18
N ILE A 289 19.83 -6.32 1.21
CA ILE A 289 19.39 -5.77 -0.06
C ILE A 289 18.08 -6.47 -0.46
N ALA A 290 17.04 -5.69 -0.74
CA ALA A 290 15.86 -6.14 -1.45
C ALA A 290 16.04 -6.03 -2.98
N LEU A 291 15.72 -7.09 -3.71
CA LEU A 291 15.74 -7.14 -5.17
C LEU A 291 14.45 -7.79 -5.69
N GLY A 292 13.43 -6.98 -5.99
CA GLY A 292 12.13 -7.50 -6.37
C GLY A 292 11.54 -8.38 -5.26
N PRO A 293 11.33 -9.70 -5.45
CA PRO A 293 10.85 -10.63 -4.43
C PRO A 293 11.97 -11.27 -3.59
N GLU A 294 13.24 -10.96 -3.86
CA GLU A 294 14.41 -11.54 -3.20
C GLU A 294 14.90 -10.66 -2.07
N LEU A 295 15.30 -11.28 -0.95
CA LEU A 295 15.97 -10.65 0.17
C LEU A 295 17.36 -11.27 0.34
N VAL A 296 18.40 -10.44 0.21
CA VAL A 296 19.79 -10.85 0.35
C VAL A 296 20.39 -10.21 1.60
N LEU A 297 20.89 -11.01 2.53
CA LEU A 297 21.40 -10.55 3.83
C LEU A 297 22.90 -10.85 3.96
N ASN A 298 23.64 -9.92 4.56
CA ASN A 298 25.09 -10.05 4.71
C ASN A 298 25.45 -10.91 5.93
N ALA A 299 26.05 -12.07 5.67
CA ALA A 299 26.46 -13.04 6.68
C ALA A 299 27.40 -12.46 7.75
N ASP A 300 28.29 -11.54 7.35
CA ASP A 300 29.34 -11.02 8.24
C ASP A 300 28.77 -10.02 9.29
N LEU A 301 27.53 -9.54 9.09
CA LEU A 301 26.92 -8.51 9.92
C LEU A 301 25.84 -9.03 10.90
N PHE A 302 25.62 -10.34 10.98
CA PHE A 302 24.70 -10.96 11.95
C PHE A 302 25.15 -10.91 13.42
N HIS A 303 26.31 -10.30 13.70
CA HIS A 303 26.80 -10.15 15.06
C HIS A 303 26.02 -9.08 15.86
N ASP A 304 25.42 -8.10 15.19
CA ASP A 304 24.46 -7.18 15.78
C ASP A 304 23.03 -7.70 15.54
N LYS A 305 22.55 -8.51 16.49
CA LYS A 305 21.28 -9.22 16.35
C LYS A 305 20.09 -8.27 16.23
N ASP A 306 20.06 -7.21 17.02
CA ASP A 306 18.91 -6.29 17.05
C ASP A 306 18.84 -5.47 15.76
N GLU A 307 19.99 -4.99 15.28
CA GLU A 307 20.06 -4.26 14.01
C GLU A 307 19.73 -5.15 12.82
N MET A 308 20.14 -6.42 12.84
CA MET A 308 19.82 -7.36 11.77
C MET A 308 18.33 -7.77 11.79
N VAL A 309 17.68 -7.87 12.96
CA VAL A 309 16.22 -8.03 13.04
C VAL A 309 15.51 -6.85 12.40
N LEU A 310 15.95 -5.62 12.68
CA LEU A 310 15.45 -4.41 12.03
C LEU A 310 15.69 -4.46 10.50
N THR A 311 16.90 -4.83 10.08
CA THR A 311 17.28 -4.97 8.66
C THR A 311 16.35 -5.93 7.92
N VAL A 312 16.06 -7.11 8.49
CA VAL A 312 15.13 -8.06 7.87
C VAL A 312 13.76 -7.41 7.65
N VAL A 313 13.23 -6.67 8.63
CA VAL A 313 11.94 -5.98 8.46
C VAL A 313 12.02 -4.84 7.44
N HIS A 314 13.10 -4.06 7.48
CA HIS A 314 13.38 -2.93 6.59
C HIS A 314 13.42 -3.39 5.12
N GLU A 315 14.24 -4.39 4.79
CA GLU A 315 14.38 -4.88 3.42
C GLU A 315 13.08 -5.52 2.91
N ILE A 316 12.32 -6.21 3.76
CA ILE A 316 11.02 -6.77 3.36
C ILE A 316 10.01 -5.65 3.04
N ALA A 317 10.11 -4.50 3.71
CA ALA A 317 9.32 -3.32 3.35
C ALA A 317 9.72 -2.76 1.98
N HIS A 318 11.00 -2.84 1.59
CA HIS A 318 11.41 -2.56 0.22
C HIS A 318 10.82 -3.56 -0.79
N ASN A 319 10.88 -4.88 -0.50
CA ASN A 319 10.23 -5.90 -1.35
C ASN A 319 8.74 -5.60 -1.54
N PHE A 320 8.05 -5.20 -0.46
CA PHE A 320 6.63 -4.81 -0.51
C PHE A 320 6.41 -3.53 -1.33
N THR A 321 7.31 -2.56 -1.23
CA THR A 321 7.25 -1.34 -2.04
C THR A 321 7.46 -1.65 -3.52
N PHE A 322 8.39 -2.57 -3.87
CA PHE A 322 8.55 -3.02 -5.25
C PHE A 322 7.30 -3.71 -5.77
N LEU A 323 6.68 -4.60 -4.99
CA LEU A 323 5.44 -5.28 -5.34
C LEU A 323 4.30 -4.27 -5.57
N CYS A 324 4.16 -3.28 -4.67
CA CYS A 324 3.19 -2.20 -4.81
C CYS A 324 3.45 -1.33 -6.05
N ASN A 325 4.71 -1.06 -6.35
CA ASN A 325 5.07 -0.26 -7.52
C ASN A 325 4.84 -1.04 -8.80
N ALA A 326 5.22 -2.32 -8.86
CA ALA A 326 5.00 -3.23 -9.99
C ALA A 326 3.52 -3.28 -10.40
N GLY A 327 2.60 -3.29 -9.43
CA GLY A 327 1.16 -3.25 -9.71
C GLY A 327 0.62 -1.88 -10.18
N GLY A 328 1.43 -0.83 -10.12
CA GLY A 328 1.12 0.54 -10.59
C GLY A 328 1.34 0.71 -12.10
N LYS A 329 0.90 1.85 -12.66
CA LYS A 329 0.93 2.09 -14.12
C LYS A 329 2.31 2.48 -14.67
N ASN A 330 3.28 2.81 -13.83
CA ASN A 330 4.53 3.48 -14.21
C ASN A 330 5.81 2.91 -13.55
N SER A 331 5.82 1.65 -13.11
CA SER A 331 7.02 1.07 -12.50
C SER A 331 8.02 0.53 -13.52
N GLY A 332 9.31 0.67 -13.22
CA GLY A 332 10.37 -0.11 -13.85
C GLY A 332 10.42 -1.58 -13.40
N PHE A 333 9.50 -2.00 -12.53
CA PHE A 333 9.42 -3.35 -11.96
C PHE A 333 8.32 -4.18 -12.65
N SER A 334 8.56 -5.48 -12.81
CA SER A 334 7.63 -6.41 -13.45
C SER A 334 6.81 -7.17 -12.41
N PRO A 335 5.46 -7.17 -12.48
CA PRO A 335 4.63 -8.02 -11.63
C PRO A 335 4.89 -9.53 -11.78
N GLN A 336 5.57 -9.94 -12.86
CA GLN A 336 5.87 -11.36 -13.14
C GLN A 336 6.98 -11.90 -12.24
N ASP A 337 7.71 -11.03 -11.54
CA ASP A 337 8.77 -11.44 -10.63
C ASP A 337 8.19 -12.09 -9.35
N TRP A 338 6.90 -11.87 -9.05
CA TRP A 338 6.18 -12.51 -7.95
C TRP A 338 5.19 -13.56 -8.46
N PRO A 339 4.81 -14.53 -7.60
CA PRO A 339 3.68 -15.42 -7.89
C PRO A 339 2.43 -14.62 -8.24
N SER A 340 1.68 -15.07 -9.25
CA SER A 340 0.51 -14.35 -9.79
C SER A 340 -0.49 -13.93 -8.71
N HIS A 341 -0.78 -14.81 -7.74
CA HIS A 341 -1.69 -14.53 -6.64
C HIS A 341 -1.21 -13.39 -5.71
N VAL A 342 0.09 -13.26 -5.49
CA VAL A 342 0.69 -12.16 -4.70
C VAL A 342 0.54 -10.85 -5.49
N SER A 343 0.91 -10.88 -6.77
CA SER A 343 0.76 -9.72 -7.67
C SER A 343 -0.69 -9.28 -7.84
N ASP A 344 -1.63 -10.21 -7.89
CA ASP A 344 -3.06 -9.95 -7.98
C ASP A 344 -3.60 -9.34 -6.68
N ALA A 345 -3.20 -9.88 -5.52
CA ALA A 345 -3.55 -9.33 -4.22
C ALA A 345 -3.02 -7.90 -4.05
N ALA A 346 -1.76 -7.66 -4.43
CA ALA A 346 -1.16 -6.33 -4.46
C ALA A 346 -1.95 -5.40 -5.39
N ARG A 347 -2.30 -5.84 -6.60
CA ARG A 347 -3.10 -5.04 -7.53
C ARG A 347 -4.48 -4.68 -6.97
N VAL A 348 -5.15 -5.63 -6.32
CA VAL A 348 -6.44 -5.39 -5.65
C VAL A 348 -6.28 -4.35 -4.53
N LEU A 349 -5.20 -4.44 -3.76
CA LEU A 349 -4.88 -3.51 -2.69
C LEU A 349 -4.55 -2.10 -3.24
N LEU A 350 -3.68 -2.00 -4.24
CA LEU A 350 -3.38 -0.73 -4.92
C LEU A 350 -4.62 -0.10 -5.54
N GLN A 351 -5.50 -0.90 -6.16
CA GLN A 351 -6.77 -0.42 -6.69
C GLN A 351 -7.68 0.09 -5.56
N ARG A 352 -7.74 -0.62 -4.42
CA ARG A 352 -8.53 -0.22 -3.25
C ARG A 352 -8.08 1.12 -2.68
N PHE A 353 -6.77 1.33 -2.60
CA PHE A 353 -6.16 2.57 -2.09
C PHE A 353 -5.83 3.60 -3.18
N GLN A 354 -6.29 3.36 -4.41
CA GLN A 354 -6.06 4.22 -5.58
C GLN A 354 -4.58 4.62 -5.79
N LEU A 355 -3.65 3.71 -5.49
CA LEU A 355 -2.20 3.92 -5.57
C LEU A 355 -1.66 3.70 -6.99
N ALA A 356 -2.39 4.15 -8.02
CA ALA A 356 -2.03 3.88 -9.42
C ALA A 356 -0.65 4.44 -9.83
N SER A 357 -0.16 5.46 -9.11
CA SER A 357 1.16 6.07 -9.31
C SER A 357 2.31 5.35 -8.60
N GLY A 358 2.05 4.30 -7.81
CA GLY A 358 3.04 3.67 -6.93
C GLY A 358 2.95 4.19 -5.49
N LEU A 359 3.40 3.36 -4.54
CA LEU A 359 3.38 3.66 -3.11
C LEU A 359 4.36 4.78 -2.76
N ASP A 360 5.58 4.72 -3.28
CA ASP A 360 6.63 5.73 -3.10
C ASP A 360 6.19 7.12 -3.58
N ALA A 361 5.55 7.21 -4.75
CA ALA A 361 5.04 8.47 -5.28
C ALA A 361 3.93 9.08 -4.40
N VAL A 362 3.05 8.23 -3.84
CA VAL A 362 2.02 8.69 -2.91
C VAL A 362 2.63 9.11 -1.57
N PHE A 363 3.60 8.35 -1.07
CA PHE A 363 4.33 8.67 0.15
C PHE A 363 5.11 9.99 0.04
N GLN A 364 5.76 10.20 -1.12
CA GLN A 364 6.43 11.45 -1.46
C GLN A 364 5.44 12.61 -1.54
N GLY A 365 4.32 12.45 -2.26
CA GLY A 365 3.31 13.51 -2.38
C GLY A 365 2.71 13.91 -1.03
N LEU A 366 2.47 12.93 -0.15
CA LEU A 366 2.06 13.17 1.24
C LEU A 366 3.13 13.96 1.98
N HIS A 367 4.39 13.57 1.86
CA HIS A 367 5.48 14.25 2.54
C HIS A 367 5.71 15.68 2.04
N GLU A 368 5.71 15.89 0.72
CA GLU A 368 5.91 17.19 0.09
C GLU A 368 4.80 18.19 0.43
N SER A 369 3.60 17.71 0.76
CA SER A 369 2.54 18.58 1.27
C SER A 369 2.79 19.17 2.67
N GLY A 370 3.77 18.67 3.42
CA GLY A 370 4.16 19.33 4.67
C GLY A 370 5.14 20.49 4.46
N ILE A 371 5.81 20.56 3.30
CA ILE A 371 6.98 21.43 3.11
C ILE A 371 6.61 22.92 3.10
N PRO A 372 5.57 23.38 2.37
CA PRO A 372 5.25 24.81 2.33
C PRO A 372 4.87 25.41 3.68
N GLU A 373 4.37 24.59 4.61
CA GLU A 373 4.03 25.02 5.99
C GLU A 373 5.17 24.85 6.99
N GLY A 374 6.30 24.25 6.57
CA GLY A 374 7.39 23.91 7.46
C GLY A 374 7.07 22.77 8.43
N TRP A 375 6.10 21.90 8.10
CA TRP A 375 5.80 20.69 8.89
C TRP A 375 6.69 19.50 8.52
N THR A 376 7.20 19.50 7.29
CA THR A 376 8.19 18.52 6.83
C THR A 376 9.37 19.23 6.17
N MET A 377 10.45 18.48 5.93
CA MET A 377 11.61 18.97 5.19
C MET A 377 11.72 18.21 3.86
N PRO A 378 12.36 18.76 2.82
CA PRO A 378 12.62 17.98 1.61
C PRO A 378 13.48 16.75 1.90
N TYR A 379 13.26 15.68 1.15
CA TYR A 379 14.20 14.56 1.05
C TYR A 379 15.58 15.06 0.61
N THR A 380 16.66 14.45 1.12
CA THR A 380 18.02 14.96 0.94
C THR A 380 18.75 14.41 -0.27
N LEU A 381 18.24 13.36 -0.92
CA LEU A 381 18.86 12.81 -2.12
C LEU A 381 18.80 13.81 -3.28
N ASP A 382 19.87 14.57 -3.47
CA ASP A 382 20.24 15.06 -4.79
C ASP A 382 20.97 13.95 -5.55
N GLN A 383 21.00 13.98 -6.89
CA GLN A 383 21.60 12.93 -7.72
C GLN A 383 23.09 12.67 -7.46
N THR A 384 23.73 13.39 -6.53
CA THR A 384 25.18 13.39 -6.31
C THR A 384 25.63 13.10 -4.87
N THR A 385 24.78 13.24 -3.86
CA THR A 385 25.17 13.02 -2.45
C THR A 385 24.09 12.33 -1.61
N TRP A 386 24.44 11.19 -1.03
CA TRP A 386 23.65 10.51 0.00
C TRP A 386 23.97 11.11 1.37
N THR A 387 23.28 12.20 1.74
CA THR A 387 23.50 12.85 3.05
C THR A 387 22.23 12.78 3.90
N ALA A 388 22.20 11.87 4.87
CA ALA A 388 21.13 11.78 5.86
C ALA A 388 21.06 13.05 6.74
N LEU A 389 19.84 13.41 7.17
CA LEU A 389 19.64 14.47 8.18
C LEU A 389 20.15 14.03 9.56
N SER A 390 20.32 14.99 10.48
CA SER A 390 20.51 14.64 11.88
C SER A 390 19.25 13.97 12.44
N LEU A 391 19.35 13.19 13.53
CA LEU A 391 18.17 12.57 14.16
C LEU A 391 17.10 13.62 14.55
N ALA A 392 17.53 14.76 15.09
CA ALA A 392 16.62 15.82 15.48
C ALA A 392 15.91 16.44 14.27
N ASP A 393 16.64 16.72 13.19
CA ASP A 393 16.07 17.28 11.97
C ASP A 393 15.18 16.28 11.24
N ALA A 394 15.56 15.00 11.24
CA ALA A 394 14.76 13.93 10.63
C ALA A 394 13.40 13.79 11.34
N GLN A 395 13.41 13.77 12.68
CA GLN A 395 12.19 13.73 13.49
C GLN A 395 11.34 14.98 13.29
N ALA A 396 11.96 16.17 13.29
CA ALA A 396 11.25 17.43 13.04
C ALA A 396 10.68 17.52 11.62
N GLY A 397 11.36 16.92 10.64
CA GLY A 397 10.95 16.83 9.25
C GLY A 397 9.90 15.76 8.97
N GLY A 398 9.50 14.96 9.96
CA GLY A 398 8.49 13.91 9.80
C GLY A 398 8.98 12.67 9.03
N PHE A 399 10.27 12.38 9.10
CA PHE A 399 10.87 11.12 8.64
C PHE A 399 10.91 10.09 9.77
N ALA A 400 10.96 8.81 9.43
CA ALA A 400 11.11 7.76 10.44
C ALA A 400 12.50 7.79 11.10
N SER A 401 13.54 8.11 10.35
CA SER A 401 14.93 8.15 10.85
C SER A 401 15.80 9.08 9.99
N PRO A 402 17.05 9.38 10.41
CA PRO A 402 18.07 9.98 9.55
C PRO A 402 18.17 9.34 8.17
N TYR A 403 18.15 8.00 8.12
CA TYR A 403 18.30 7.27 6.87
C TYR A 403 17.05 7.40 5.99
N GLY A 404 15.86 7.36 6.60
CA GLY A 404 14.60 7.62 5.91
C GLY A 404 14.48 9.03 5.31
N SER A 405 15.30 9.99 5.74
CA SER A 405 15.30 11.33 5.14
C SER A 405 15.93 11.39 3.75
N VAL A 406 16.59 10.32 3.31
CA VAL A 406 17.30 10.31 2.02
C VAL A 406 16.31 10.35 0.87
N ASN A 407 15.33 9.45 0.86
CA ASN A 407 14.33 9.37 -0.21
C ASN A 407 13.04 8.67 0.30
N PRO A 408 11.93 8.72 -0.45
CA PRO A 408 10.67 8.11 -0.04
C PRO A 408 10.73 6.59 0.15
N TRP A 409 11.58 5.90 -0.61
CA TRP A 409 11.72 4.44 -0.57
C TRP A 409 12.35 3.99 0.75
N GLU A 410 13.43 4.66 1.18
CA GLU A 410 14.05 4.45 2.50
C GLU A 410 13.10 4.84 3.62
N ASP A 411 12.38 5.95 3.48
CA ASP A 411 11.44 6.41 4.50
C ASP A 411 10.34 5.36 4.75
N ILE A 412 9.76 4.77 3.69
CA ILE A 412 8.76 3.70 3.84
C ILE A 412 9.33 2.53 4.66
N ALA A 413 10.54 2.07 4.31
CA ALA A 413 11.17 0.95 4.99
C ALA A 413 11.51 1.26 6.44
N GLU A 414 11.98 2.48 6.72
CA GLU A 414 12.27 2.96 8.07
C GLU A 414 10.99 3.15 8.90
N TYR A 415 9.88 3.60 8.31
CA TYR A 415 8.59 3.66 8.99
C TYR A 415 8.12 2.26 9.40
N VAL A 416 8.24 1.27 8.51
CA VAL A 416 7.87 -0.11 8.84
C VAL A 416 8.81 -0.73 9.86
N GLY A 417 10.12 -0.65 9.63
CA GLY A 417 11.16 -1.21 10.48
C GLY A 417 11.10 -0.64 11.89
N SER A 418 11.02 0.69 12.03
CA SER A 418 11.03 1.32 13.35
C SER A 418 9.73 1.13 14.14
N VAL A 419 8.60 0.82 13.49
CA VAL A 419 7.33 0.51 14.17
C VAL A 419 7.29 -0.94 14.62
N GLN A 420 7.70 -1.88 13.76
CA GLN A 420 7.56 -3.32 14.01
C GLN A 420 8.79 -3.91 14.72
N ALA A 421 9.97 -3.35 14.50
CA ALA A 421 11.24 -3.82 15.05
C ALA A 421 12.12 -2.66 15.58
N PRO A 422 11.60 -1.78 16.46
CA PRO A 422 12.39 -0.67 16.99
C PRO A 422 13.66 -1.14 17.69
N THR A 423 14.77 -0.43 17.46
CA THR A 423 16.04 -0.61 18.17
C THR A 423 16.35 0.64 19.02
N PRO A 424 17.26 0.55 20.01
CA PRO A 424 17.68 1.73 20.76
C PRO A 424 18.32 2.83 19.90
N THR A 425 18.97 2.45 18.79
CA THR A 425 19.66 3.32 17.84
C THR A 425 18.73 3.89 16.78
N THR A 426 17.65 3.17 16.45
CA THR A 426 16.64 3.58 15.47
C THR A 426 15.26 3.61 16.14
N PRO A 427 15.02 4.59 17.06
CA PRO A 427 13.77 4.66 17.82
C PRO A 427 12.56 5.05 16.96
N GLY A 428 12.79 5.49 15.72
CA GLY A 428 11.75 5.75 14.74
C GLY A 428 10.95 7.03 14.95
N ILE A 429 9.77 7.03 14.34
CA ILE A 429 8.76 8.09 14.43
C ILE A 429 7.88 7.97 15.70
N CYS A 430 7.79 6.79 16.31
CA CYS A 430 6.87 6.51 17.41
C CYS A 430 7.03 7.42 18.64
N PRO A 431 8.25 7.80 19.06
CA PRO A 431 8.43 8.76 20.15
C PRO A 431 7.72 10.09 19.91
N SER A 432 7.63 10.56 18.66
CA SER A 432 6.98 11.82 18.30
C SER A 432 5.45 11.77 18.46
N LEU A 433 4.84 10.58 18.39
CA LEU A 433 3.39 10.37 18.49
C LEU A 433 2.96 9.90 19.89
N LYS A 434 3.91 9.45 20.71
CA LYS A 434 3.62 8.90 22.02
C LYS A 434 3.00 9.94 22.95
N GLY A 435 1.83 9.63 23.50
CA GLY A 435 1.11 10.49 24.45
C GLY A 435 0.34 11.64 23.81
N VAL A 436 0.30 11.70 22.48
CA VAL A 436 -0.56 12.64 21.74
C VAL A 436 -2.00 12.15 21.84
N SER A 437 -2.88 12.93 22.47
CA SER A 437 -4.31 12.60 22.55
C SER A 437 -5.11 13.12 21.37
N GLU A 438 -4.66 14.22 20.77
CA GLU A 438 -5.28 14.92 19.65
C GLU A 438 -4.20 15.26 18.64
N LEU A 439 -4.41 14.96 17.36
CA LEU A 439 -3.37 15.09 16.33
C LEU A 439 -3.03 16.58 16.08
N PRO A 440 -1.82 17.06 16.43
CA PRO A 440 -1.41 18.39 16.04
C PRO A 440 -1.02 18.40 14.55
N GLU A 441 -1.14 19.58 13.92
CA GLU A 441 -0.91 19.76 12.49
C GLU A 441 0.47 19.30 12.04
N ASN A 442 1.51 19.60 12.82
CA ASN A 442 2.89 19.22 12.52
C ASN A 442 3.18 17.71 12.63
N LEU A 443 2.29 16.92 13.25
CA LEU A 443 2.39 15.45 13.30
C LEU A 443 1.41 14.76 12.35
N SER A 444 0.60 15.54 11.61
CA SER A 444 -0.44 15.02 10.75
C SER A 444 0.10 14.19 9.59
N ILE A 445 1.21 14.63 8.98
CA ILE A 445 1.88 13.92 7.88
C ILE A 445 2.49 12.58 8.34
N PRO A 446 3.32 12.51 9.41
CA PRO A 446 3.77 11.24 9.96
C PRO A 446 2.65 10.26 10.32
N TYR A 447 1.58 10.77 10.93
CA TYR A 447 0.43 9.93 11.30
C TYR A 447 -0.31 9.40 10.07
N ALA A 448 -0.45 10.22 9.02
CA ALA A 448 -1.03 9.80 7.75
C ALA A 448 -0.20 8.70 7.07
N LYS A 449 1.13 8.83 7.07
CA LYS A 449 2.06 7.80 6.56
C LYS A 449 1.87 6.47 7.30
N LEU A 450 1.82 6.47 8.63
CA LEU A 450 1.55 5.27 9.42
C LEU A 450 0.17 4.69 9.12
N THR A 451 -0.85 5.54 8.98
CA THR A 451 -2.22 5.11 8.69
C THR A 451 -2.33 4.47 7.30
N LEU A 452 -1.62 5.03 6.30
CA LEU A 452 -1.48 4.44 4.98
C LEU A 452 -0.85 3.05 5.08
N LEU A 453 0.33 2.95 5.69
CA LEU A 453 1.05 1.67 5.80
C LEU A 453 0.22 0.62 6.55
N ARG A 454 -0.46 1.00 7.63
CA ARG A 454 -1.42 0.10 8.31
C ARG A 454 -2.56 -0.32 7.38
N GLY A 455 -3.17 0.62 6.64
CA GLY A 455 -4.25 0.34 5.70
C GLY A 455 -3.83 -0.66 4.61
N LEU A 456 -2.60 -0.55 4.14
CA LEU A 456 -1.99 -1.47 3.17
C LEU A 456 -1.61 -2.83 3.76
N GLY A 457 -1.83 -3.05 5.05
CA GLY A 457 -1.39 -4.26 5.75
C GLY A 457 0.11 -4.32 5.94
N ALA A 458 0.80 -3.18 5.81
CA ALA A 458 2.25 -3.09 5.95
C ALA A 458 2.72 -2.94 7.40
N LEU A 459 1.81 -2.53 8.28
CA LEU A 459 2.02 -2.48 9.72
C LEU A 459 1.01 -3.37 10.41
N ASP A 460 1.50 -4.16 11.37
CA ASP A 460 0.64 -4.85 12.31
C ASP A 460 -0.21 -3.84 13.13
N ALA A 461 -1.45 -4.24 13.46
CA ALA A 461 -2.39 -3.37 14.15
C ALA A 461 -1.95 -3.05 15.58
N ASP A 462 -1.35 -4.00 16.29
CA ASP A 462 -0.84 -3.81 17.65
C ASP A 462 0.45 -2.98 17.62
N ALA A 463 1.34 -3.22 16.65
CA ALA A 463 2.53 -2.39 16.45
C ALA A 463 2.16 -0.93 16.15
N PHE A 464 1.20 -0.70 15.24
CA PHE A 464 0.67 0.64 14.96
C PHE A 464 0.06 1.27 16.23
N LYS A 465 -0.75 0.52 16.99
CA LYS A 465 -1.37 1.02 18.23
C LYS A 465 -0.34 1.33 19.31
N ALA A 466 0.73 0.54 19.44
CA ALA A 466 1.82 0.81 20.37
C ALA A 466 2.60 2.07 19.99
N CYS A 467 2.74 2.32 18.68
CA CYS A 467 3.44 3.49 18.14
C CYS A 467 2.60 4.78 18.24
N ALA A 468 1.42 4.79 17.61
CA ALA A 468 0.58 5.97 17.45
C ALA A 468 -0.47 6.13 18.55
N GLY A 469 -0.68 5.12 19.40
CA GLY A 469 -1.66 5.19 20.48
C GLY A 469 -3.11 5.31 20.00
N SER A 470 -3.90 6.06 20.74
CA SER A 470 -5.32 6.36 20.43
C SER A 470 -5.50 7.83 20.12
N ILE A 471 -4.67 8.36 19.21
CA ILE A 471 -4.79 9.74 18.75
C ILE A 471 -6.19 9.97 18.19
N THR A 472 -6.91 10.92 18.76
CA THR A 472 -8.19 11.39 18.22
C THR A 472 -7.92 12.35 17.07
N THR A 473 -8.65 12.11 15.98
CA THR A 473 -8.40 12.74 14.68
C THR A 473 -9.39 13.85 14.36
N ALA A 474 -10.56 13.84 15.01
CA ALA A 474 -11.62 14.82 14.82
C ALA A 474 -11.84 15.61 16.10
N ARG A 475 -11.70 16.93 16.00
CA ARG A 475 -11.91 17.88 17.11
C ARG A 475 -13.40 18.09 17.40
N SER A 476 -14.21 18.15 16.35
CA SER A 476 -15.66 18.39 16.38
C SER A 476 -16.31 17.99 15.04
N GLU A 477 -17.64 17.91 15.00
CA GLU A 477 -18.39 17.69 13.76
C GLU A 477 -18.14 18.83 12.76
N GLY A 478 -17.95 18.52 11.48
CA GLY A 478 -17.60 19.48 10.43
C GLY A 478 -16.44 19.02 9.56
N ILE A 479 -16.10 19.84 8.56
CA ILE A 479 -14.87 19.78 7.79
C ILE A 479 -14.03 20.99 8.21
N HIS A 480 -12.90 20.75 8.84
CA HIS A 480 -12.09 21.77 9.52
C HIS A 480 -10.72 21.86 8.87
N PHE A 481 -10.39 23.04 8.36
CA PHE A 481 -9.04 23.44 7.96
C PHE A 481 -8.60 24.63 8.83
N PRO A 482 -7.29 24.90 8.97
CA PRO A 482 -6.78 25.99 9.81
C PRO A 482 -7.41 27.37 9.54
N GLN A 483 -7.89 27.60 8.31
CA GLN A 483 -8.38 28.90 7.83
C GLN A 483 -9.88 28.91 7.53
N ILE A 484 -10.52 27.74 7.43
CA ILE A 484 -11.92 27.62 7.01
C ILE A 484 -12.58 26.39 7.64
N GLU A 485 -13.82 26.56 8.04
CA GLU A 485 -14.64 25.51 8.64
C GLU A 485 -15.97 25.40 7.91
N PHE A 486 -16.41 24.16 7.69
CA PHE A 486 -17.72 23.83 7.14
C PHE A 486 -18.45 23.00 8.19
N THR A 487 -19.45 23.58 8.84
CA THR A 487 -20.15 22.97 9.98
C THR A 487 -21.66 22.89 9.78
N GLY A 488 -22.21 23.55 8.76
CA GLY A 488 -23.63 23.47 8.39
C GLY A 488 -23.91 22.36 7.38
N ASP A 489 -25.15 21.86 7.35
CA ASP A 489 -25.66 20.91 6.35
C ASP A 489 -24.75 19.72 6.03
N LEU A 490 -24.07 19.20 7.05
CA LEU A 490 -23.11 18.11 6.89
C LEU A 490 -23.79 16.83 6.42
N LYS A 491 -23.29 16.27 5.32
CA LYS A 491 -23.81 15.04 4.72
C LYS A 491 -22.66 14.20 4.21
N ALA A 492 -22.77 12.89 4.36
CA ALA A 492 -21.88 11.96 3.71
C ALA A 492 -22.67 10.77 3.18
N GLY A 493 -22.24 10.19 2.07
CA GLY A 493 -22.96 9.07 1.49
C GLY A 493 -22.44 8.64 0.13
N THR A 494 -23.05 7.57 -0.38
CA THR A 494 -22.77 7.09 -1.73
C THR A 494 -23.64 7.81 -2.75
N LEU A 495 -23.09 8.05 -3.94
CA LEU A 495 -23.78 8.69 -5.05
C LEU A 495 -23.41 8.02 -6.37
N THR A 496 -24.12 8.37 -7.44
CA THR A 496 -23.75 7.98 -8.80
C THR A 496 -23.02 9.15 -9.44
N LEU A 497 -21.76 8.94 -9.81
CA LEU A 497 -20.94 9.95 -10.45
C LEU A 497 -21.44 10.19 -11.89
N ASN A 498 -21.06 11.33 -12.47
CA ASN A 498 -21.49 11.68 -13.84
C ASN A 498 -21.08 10.65 -14.90
N GLY A 499 -20.01 9.87 -14.65
CA GLY A 499 -19.62 8.72 -15.48
C GLY A 499 -20.43 7.43 -15.25
N GLY A 500 -21.51 7.48 -14.48
CA GLY A 500 -22.35 6.32 -14.12
C GLY A 500 -21.75 5.38 -13.06
N GLY A 501 -20.50 5.60 -12.67
CA GLY A 501 -19.82 4.84 -11.63
C GLY A 501 -20.31 5.19 -10.21
N PRO A 502 -20.15 4.28 -9.24
CA PRO A 502 -20.43 4.59 -7.84
C PRO A 502 -19.36 5.54 -7.30
N GLY A 503 -19.78 6.49 -6.47
CA GLY A 503 -18.90 7.43 -5.78
C GLY A 503 -19.30 7.58 -4.32
N PHE A 504 -18.44 8.24 -3.56
CA PHE A 504 -18.71 8.68 -2.21
C PHE A 504 -18.48 10.19 -2.13
N ALA A 505 -19.30 10.87 -1.34
CA ALA A 505 -19.13 12.28 -1.07
C ALA A 505 -19.26 12.61 0.40
N ILE A 506 -18.59 13.70 0.77
CA ILE A 506 -18.73 14.42 2.02
C ILE A 506 -19.01 15.87 1.64
N TYR A 507 -20.09 16.42 2.16
CA TYR A 507 -20.55 17.77 1.87
C TYR A 507 -20.73 18.55 3.17
N GLY A 508 -20.42 19.84 3.14
CA GLY A 508 -20.69 20.76 4.23
C GLY A 508 -20.81 22.22 3.77
N ALA A 509 -21.61 23.00 4.47
CA ALA A 509 -21.77 24.44 4.29
C ALA A 509 -20.89 25.23 5.28
N GLY A 510 -20.26 26.29 4.77
CA GLY A 510 -19.35 27.18 5.48
C GLY A 510 -19.87 28.62 5.54
N PRO A 511 -19.03 29.58 6.01
CA PRO A 511 -19.41 30.99 6.11
C PRO A 511 -19.63 31.62 4.72
N ASN A 512 -20.45 32.67 4.65
CA ASN A 512 -20.65 33.50 3.44
C ASN A 512 -21.00 32.68 2.18
N THR A 513 -21.97 31.77 2.29
CA THR A 513 -22.50 30.95 1.18
C THR A 513 -21.51 30.00 0.50
N TYR A 514 -20.34 29.78 1.12
CA TYR A 514 -19.42 28.74 0.68
C TYR A 514 -19.94 27.35 1.03
N GLU A 515 -19.71 26.40 0.14
CA GLU A 515 -20.02 24.98 0.32
C GLU A 515 -18.79 24.16 -0.08
N MET A 516 -18.45 23.12 0.66
CA MET A 516 -17.39 22.19 0.29
C MET A 516 -17.98 20.83 -0.02
N LEU A 517 -17.54 20.27 -1.13
CA LEU A 517 -17.82 18.89 -1.55
C LEU A 517 -16.49 18.17 -1.75
N ILE A 518 -16.23 17.16 -0.93
CA ILE A 518 -15.18 16.16 -1.15
C ILE A 518 -15.87 14.98 -1.82
N GLU A 519 -15.42 14.59 -3.01
CA GLU A 519 -16.02 13.51 -3.79
C GLU A 519 -14.93 12.58 -4.33
N PHE A 520 -15.15 11.28 -4.33
CA PHE A 520 -14.22 10.33 -4.94
C PHE A 520 -14.92 9.05 -5.44
N PRO A 521 -14.37 8.41 -6.49
CA PRO A 521 -14.94 7.18 -7.03
C PRO A 521 -14.78 6.01 -6.07
N LEU A 522 -15.80 5.17 -6.04
CA LEU A 522 -15.77 3.84 -5.44
C LEU A 522 -15.57 2.81 -6.53
N ARG A 523 -14.93 1.69 -6.17
CA ARG A 523 -14.67 0.60 -7.11
C ARG A 523 -15.97 -0.02 -7.64
N GLU A 524 -16.91 -0.23 -6.73
CA GLU A 524 -18.18 -0.89 -7.03
C GLU A 524 -19.27 -0.39 -6.08
N LYS A 525 -20.52 -0.66 -6.45
CA LYS A 525 -21.68 -0.22 -5.68
C LYS A 525 -21.67 -0.92 -4.33
N GLY A 526 -21.65 -0.14 -3.24
CA GLY A 526 -21.59 -0.66 -1.88
C GLY A 526 -20.19 -0.89 -1.33
N ALA A 527 -19.14 -0.59 -2.12
CA ALA A 527 -17.77 -0.59 -1.59
C ALA A 527 -17.63 0.43 -0.44
N THR A 528 -16.82 0.07 0.56
CA THR A 528 -16.49 0.96 1.67
C THR A 528 -15.63 2.12 1.18
N PRO A 529 -15.87 3.37 1.63
CA PRO A 529 -15.03 4.53 1.29
C PRO A 529 -13.77 4.62 2.16
N LEU A 530 -13.48 3.60 2.99
CA LEU A 530 -12.29 3.59 3.84
C LEU A 530 -11.01 3.52 3.00
N GLY A 531 -10.02 4.34 3.36
CA GLY A 531 -8.71 4.34 2.73
C GLY A 531 -8.25 5.73 2.33
N ILE A 532 -7.29 5.77 1.41
CA ILE A 532 -6.71 7.01 0.88
C ILE A 532 -7.22 7.20 -0.54
N HIS A 533 -7.66 8.42 -0.85
CA HIS A 533 -8.06 8.84 -2.17
C HIS A 533 -7.30 10.09 -2.54
N ARG A 534 -6.59 10.05 -3.65
CA ARG A 534 -5.82 11.20 -4.15
C ARG A 534 -6.75 12.09 -4.95
N PHE A 535 -6.73 13.39 -4.69
CA PHE A 535 -7.44 14.35 -5.53
C PHE A 535 -6.68 14.59 -6.82
N ASP A 536 -7.43 14.55 -7.92
CA ASP A 536 -6.98 14.91 -9.23
C ASP A 536 -7.14 16.42 -9.47
N SER A 537 -6.38 16.91 -10.45
CA SER A 537 -6.52 18.29 -10.91
C SER A 537 -7.82 18.43 -11.70
N VAL A 538 -8.72 19.25 -11.18
CA VAL A 538 -10.02 19.54 -11.79
C VAL A 538 -10.02 20.96 -12.32
N TRP A 539 -10.38 21.09 -13.59
CA TRP A 539 -10.48 22.34 -14.33
C TRP A 539 -11.71 22.29 -15.23
N ALA A 540 -12.01 23.39 -15.94
CA ALA A 540 -13.28 23.54 -16.65
C ALA A 540 -13.60 22.43 -17.67
N LEU A 541 -12.59 21.72 -18.20
CA LEU A 541 -12.76 20.72 -19.25
C LEU A 541 -12.90 19.26 -18.76
N ASN A 542 -12.60 18.95 -17.50
CA ASN A 542 -12.67 17.57 -16.96
C ASN A 542 -13.65 17.43 -15.79
N PHE A 543 -14.60 18.37 -15.71
CA PHE A 543 -15.60 18.38 -14.66
C PHE A 543 -16.61 17.24 -14.87
N GLY A 544 -16.49 16.15 -14.10
CA GLY A 544 -17.41 15.02 -14.14
C GLY A 544 -16.80 13.68 -14.56
N ASP A 545 -15.49 13.60 -14.78
CA ASP A 545 -14.79 12.38 -15.25
C ASP A 545 -14.70 11.26 -14.20
N GLY A 546 -15.46 11.36 -13.09
CA GLY A 546 -15.43 10.40 -11.99
C GLY A 546 -14.15 10.44 -11.16
N ASN A 547 -13.37 11.50 -11.30
CA ASN A 547 -12.13 11.72 -10.56
C ASN A 547 -12.40 12.08 -9.09
N ALA A 548 -11.44 11.78 -8.22
CA ALA A 548 -11.46 12.25 -6.85
C ALA A 548 -11.15 13.75 -6.82
N ARG A 549 -11.95 14.52 -6.08
CA ARG A 549 -11.90 15.98 -6.09
C ARG A 549 -12.39 16.62 -4.81
N VAL A 550 -11.96 17.86 -4.63
CA VAL A 550 -12.61 18.81 -3.72
C VAL A 550 -13.17 19.95 -4.56
N LEU A 551 -14.39 20.36 -4.27
CA LEU A 551 -15.02 21.53 -4.83
C LEU A 551 -15.37 22.48 -3.70
N LEU A 552 -14.90 23.72 -3.82
CA LEU A 552 -15.31 24.82 -2.96
C LEU A 552 -16.28 25.68 -3.76
N GLY A 553 -17.57 25.44 -3.58
CA GLY A 553 -18.69 26.15 -4.20
C GLY A 553 -18.95 27.49 -3.53
N HIS A 554 -19.48 28.44 -4.30
CA HIS A 554 -19.91 29.75 -3.84
C HIS A 554 -20.95 30.31 -4.84
N GLU A 555 -21.88 31.15 -4.40
CA GLU A 555 -22.94 31.72 -5.26
C GLU A 555 -22.39 32.53 -6.44
N ASP A 556 -21.27 33.24 -6.22
CA ASP A 556 -20.45 33.83 -7.28
C ASP A 556 -19.56 32.78 -7.95
N ASN A 557 -19.90 32.40 -9.18
CA ASN A 557 -19.16 31.43 -10.00
C ASN A 557 -17.66 31.75 -10.15
N PHE A 558 -17.25 33.02 -10.07
CA PHE A 558 -15.82 33.39 -10.16
C PHE A 558 -15.02 33.04 -8.90
N ARG A 559 -15.71 32.72 -7.81
CA ARG A 559 -15.10 32.30 -6.53
C ARG A 559 -15.07 30.79 -6.34
N VAL A 560 -15.73 30.02 -7.21
CA VAL A 560 -15.65 28.56 -7.18
C VAL A 560 -14.20 28.12 -7.35
N ARG A 561 -13.78 27.15 -6.54
CA ARG A 561 -12.48 26.49 -6.65
C ARG A 561 -12.65 24.99 -6.74
N ALA A 562 -11.68 24.34 -7.37
CA ALA A 562 -11.60 22.89 -7.41
C ALA A 562 -10.19 22.44 -7.01
N SER A 563 -10.03 21.19 -6.60
CA SER A 563 -8.72 20.62 -6.30
C SER A 563 -7.82 20.65 -7.54
N ASP A 564 -6.61 21.15 -7.38
CA ASP A 564 -5.50 20.85 -8.28
C ASP A 564 -4.82 19.53 -7.85
N ARG A 565 -4.65 19.36 -6.54
CA ARG A 565 -4.09 18.16 -5.92
C ARG A 565 -4.45 18.11 -4.44
N GLY A 566 -4.15 16.98 -3.82
CA GLY A 566 -4.29 16.73 -2.40
C GLY A 566 -4.68 15.28 -2.17
N MET A 567 -4.98 14.93 -0.93
CA MET A 567 -5.48 13.58 -0.60
C MET A 567 -6.49 13.65 0.52
N VAL A 568 -7.45 12.73 0.49
CA VAL A 568 -8.36 12.46 1.60
C VAL A 568 -8.10 11.07 2.15
N VAL A 569 -8.08 10.96 3.47
CA VAL A 569 -7.96 9.69 4.18
C VAL A 569 -9.23 9.50 4.99
N VAL A 570 -10.02 8.49 4.65
CA VAL A 570 -11.22 8.10 5.41
C VAL A 570 -10.84 6.99 6.38
N THR A 571 -10.86 7.31 7.67
CA THR A 571 -10.48 6.39 8.75
C THR A 571 -11.67 5.67 9.37
N GLU A 572 -12.86 6.23 9.23
CA GLU A 572 -14.11 5.64 9.69
C GLU A 572 -15.22 5.94 8.67
N ALA A 573 -16.03 4.93 8.34
CA ALA A 573 -17.20 5.08 7.49
C ALA A 573 -18.28 4.06 7.88
N SER A 574 -19.37 4.57 8.45
CA SER A 574 -20.54 3.82 8.87
C SER A 574 -21.80 4.62 8.57
N SER A 575 -22.98 4.04 8.82
CA SER A 575 -24.25 4.74 8.66
C SER A 575 -24.50 5.86 9.68
N GLN A 576 -23.63 6.03 10.68
CA GLN A 576 -23.76 7.02 11.77
C GLN A 576 -22.57 7.97 11.86
N ARG A 577 -21.51 7.67 11.11
CA ARG A 577 -20.25 8.37 11.28
C ARG A 577 -19.33 8.15 10.11
N VAL A 578 -18.81 9.25 9.58
CA VAL A 578 -17.76 9.30 8.59
C VAL A 578 -16.70 10.26 9.10
N SER A 579 -15.45 9.83 9.24
CA SER A 579 -14.38 10.72 9.69
C SER A 579 -13.03 10.40 9.06
N GLY A 580 -12.16 11.40 9.08
CA GLY A 580 -10.86 11.30 8.44
C GLY A 580 -10.15 12.65 8.31
N PHE A 581 -9.30 12.73 7.30
CA PHE A 581 -8.39 13.85 7.08
C PHE A 581 -8.29 14.25 5.62
N VAL A 582 -7.86 15.48 5.40
CA VAL A 582 -7.43 15.99 4.10
C VAL A 582 -6.00 16.51 4.23
N PHE A 583 -5.14 16.20 3.26
CA PHE A 583 -3.74 16.61 3.26
C PHE A 583 -3.38 17.32 1.96
N GLY A 584 -2.57 18.38 2.07
CA GLY A 584 -1.94 19.03 0.93
C GLY A 584 -2.91 19.51 -0.14
N LEU A 585 -4.12 19.92 0.25
CA LEU A 585 -5.14 20.33 -0.68
C LEU A 585 -4.74 21.67 -1.30
N VAL A 586 -4.39 21.63 -2.58
CA VAL A 586 -4.25 22.85 -3.40
C VAL A 586 -5.56 23.02 -4.13
N LEU A 587 -6.17 24.19 -4.00
CA LEU A 587 -7.33 24.59 -4.77
C LEU A 587 -6.90 25.54 -5.89
N GLN A 588 -7.58 25.45 -7.02
CA GLN A 588 -7.39 26.30 -8.19
C GLN A 588 -8.72 26.86 -8.70
N ASN A 589 -8.65 27.99 -9.40
CA ASN A 589 -9.81 28.57 -10.07
C ASN A 589 -10.08 27.91 -11.44
N ALA A 590 -11.14 28.35 -12.13
CA ALA A 590 -11.52 27.83 -13.44
C ALA A 590 -10.44 27.93 -14.53
N GLY A 591 -9.45 28.83 -14.35
CA GLY A 591 -8.30 28.99 -15.25
C GLY A 591 -7.11 28.08 -14.92
N GLY A 592 -7.24 27.17 -13.95
CA GLY A 592 -6.16 26.28 -13.51
C GLY A 592 -5.05 27.01 -12.74
N ILE A 593 -5.35 28.18 -12.18
CA ILE A 593 -4.39 28.94 -11.37
C ILE A 593 -4.61 28.55 -9.90
N PRO A 594 -3.59 28.03 -9.19
CA PRO A 594 -3.67 27.78 -7.76
C PRO A 594 -4.05 29.05 -6.99
N THR A 595 -5.02 28.94 -6.09
CA THR A 595 -5.53 30.07 -5.29
C THR A 595 -5.34 29.87 -3.81
N ASP A 596 -5.51 28.64 -3.32
CA ASP A 596 -5.51 28.35 -1.90
C ASP A 596 -4.70 27.08 -1.64
N TYR A 597 -4.04 27.08 -0.48
CA TYR A 597 -3.32 25.92 0.01
C TYR A 597 -3.79 25.58 1.42
N MET A 598 -4.33 24.38 1.54
CA MET A 598 -4.94 23.82 2.74
C MET A 598 -4.14 22.59 3.14
N PRO A 599 -3.10 22.76 3.95
CA PRO A 599 -2.08 21.74 4.17
C PRO A 599 -2.60 20.54 4.98
N PHE A 600 -3.53 20.78 5.89
CA PHE A 600 -4.22 19.75 6.66
C PHE A 600 -5.65 20.17 6.94
N GLY A 601 -6.55 19.21 6.89
CA GLY A 601 -7.90 19.33 7.41
C GLY A 601 -8.37 18.03 8.04
N THR A 602 -9.41 18.13 8.85
CA THR A 602 -10.09 16.99 9.47
C THR A 602 -11.55 17.02 9.04
N PHE A 603 -12.21 15.86 9.00
CA PHE A 603 -13.66 15.84 8.87
C PHE A 603 -14.29 14.82 9.82
N LEU A 604 -15.49 15.17 10.29
CA LEU A 604 -16.38 14.31 11.04
C LEU A 604 -17.82 14.66 10.67
N VAL A 605 -18.54 13.69 10.11
CA VAL A 605 -19.96 13.78 9.75
C VAL A 605 -20.71 12.65 10.46
N ARG A 606 -21.90 12.92 11.00
CA ARG A 606 -22.73 11.93 11.71
C ARG A 606 -23.98 11.52 10.95
#